data_AF-A0A954IA08-F1
#
_entry.id   AF-A0A954IA08-F1
#
_cell.length_a   1.000
_cell.length_b   1.000
_cell.length_c   1.000
_cell.angle_alpha   90.00
_cell.angle_beta   90.00
_cell.angle_gamma   90.00
#
_symmetry.space_group_name_H-M   'P 1'
#
loop_
_entity.id
_entity.type
_entity.pdbx_description
1 polymer ?
#
loop_
_entity_poly.entity_id
_entity_poly.type
_entity_poly.pdbx_seq_one_letter_code
_entity_poly.pdbx_strand_id
1 'polypeptide(L)'
;LEIRRNGDAVFEGNTSLEQLARSLESLAAWLFREDEFRNGVFLMTGTGIVPNDDFSLEDGDEVAITISGIGTLVNPIVKDMR
;
A
#
# COMPACT_ATOMS: atom_id res chain seq x y z
N LEU A 1 8.39 0.89 -0.36
CA LEU A 1 7.66 1.62 -1.40
C LEU A 1 8.69 2.44 -2.14
N GLU A 2 8.82 2.19 -3.44
CA GLU A 2 9.64 2.98 -4.36
C GLU A 2 8.72 3.43 -5.49
N ILE A 3 8.84 4.69 -5.91
CA ILE A 3 8.15 5.22 -7.09
C ILE A 3 9.22 5.71 -8.05
N ARG A 4 9.21 5.19 -9.27
CA ARG A 4 10.13 5.59 -10.33
C ARG A 4 9.41 6.39 -11.40
N ARG A 5 10.04 7.49 -11.82
CA ARG A 5 9.58 8.32 -12.94
C ARG A 5 10.70 8.39 -13.97
N ASN A 6 10.42 8.01 -15.22
CA ASN A 6 11.43 7.95 -16.29
C ASN A 6 12.66 7.10 -15.92
N GLY A 7 12.48 6.09 -15.06
CA GLY A 7 13.55 5.21 -14.59
C GLY A 7 14.25 5.67 -13.30
N ASP A 8 14.07 6.92 -12.88
CA ASP A 8 14.70 7.48 -11.68
C ASP A 8 13.77 7.38 -10.46
N ALA A 9 14.31 7.04 -9.29
CA ALA A 9 13.55 7.01 -8.05
C ALA A 9 13.17 8.44 -7.62
N VAL A 10 11.87 8.75 -7.63
CA VAL A 10 11.31 10.06 -7.21
C VAL A 10 10.71 10.02 -5.81
N PHE A 11 10.48 8.83 -5.27
CA PHE A 11 10.05 8.62 -3.89
C PHE A 11 10.54 7.28 -3.37
N GLU A 12 11.03 7.26 -2.13
CA GLU A 12 11.36 6.05 -1.39
C GLU A 12 10.84 6.14 0.04
N GLY A 13 10.19 5.09 0.51
CA GLY A 13 9.68 4.99 1.86
C GLY A 13 9.62 3.56 2.36
N ASN A 14 9.89 3.37 3.65
CA ASN A 14 9.81 2.09 4.34
C ASN A 14 9.11 2.25 5.69
N THR A 15 8.50 1.18 6.17
CA THR A 15 7.83 1.09 7.48
C THR A 15 7.88 -0.35 7.96
N SER A 16 7.52 -0.58 9.22
CA SER A 16 7.44 -1.91 9.84
C SER A 16 6.05 -2.14 10.41
N LEU A 17 5.62 -3.40 10.45
CA LEU A 17 4.38 -3.81 11.11
C LEU A 17 4.37 -3.44 12.61
N GLU A 18 5.54 -3.31 13.23
CA GLU A 18 5.68 -2.87 14.63
C GLU A 18 5.15 -1.45 14.88
N GLN A 19 5.03 -0.64 13.83
CA GLN A 19 4.53 0.75 13.93
C GLN A 19 3.00 0.84 13.86
N LEU A 20 2.29 -0.29 13.70
CA LEU A 20 0.83 -0.29 13.69
C LEU A 20 0.27 0.09 15.07
N ALA A 21 -0.63 1.07 15.09
CA ALA A 21 -1.30 1.51 16.32
C ALA A 21 -2.28 0.46 16.90
N ARG A 22 -2.70 -0.52 16.08
CA ARG A 22 -3.59 -1.62 16.47
C ARG A 22 -3.00 -2.94 16.00
N SER A 23 -3.17 -4.00 16.80
CA SER A 23 -2.75 -5.34 16.40
C SER A 23 -3.62 -5.89 15.26
N LEU A 24 -3.09 -6.85 14.50
CA LEU A 24 -3.81 -7.48 13.40
C LEU A 24 -5.06 -8.22 13.90
N GLU A 25 -4.98 -8.86 15.07
CA GLU A 25 -6.09 -9.55 15.71
C GLU A 25 -7.21 -8.58 16.10
N SER A 26 -6.86 -7.40 16.61
CA SER A 26 -7.83 -6.36 16.95
C SER A 26 -8.54 -5.86 15.70
N LEU A 27 -7.81 -5.60 14.62
CA LEU A 27 -8.39 -5.16 13.34
C LEU A 27 -9.34 -6.22 12.76
N ALA A 28 -8.94 -7.49 12.76
CA ALA A 28 -9.79 -8.59 12.31
C ALA A 28 -11.03 -8.76 13.20
N ALA A 29 -10.88 -8.68 14.52
CA ALA A 29 -12.01 -8.78 15.46
C ALA A 29 -13.04 -7.67 15.23
N TRP A 30 -12.60 -6.45 14.91
CA TRP A 30 -13.50 -5.36 14.54
C TRP A 30 -14.21 -5.60 13.21
N LEU A 31 -13.52 -6.13 12.20
CA LEU A 31 -14.11 -6.44 10.89
C LEU A 31 -15.21 -7.50 10.97
N PHE A 32 -15.01 -8.54 11.78
CA PHE A 32 -15.95 -9.67 11.92
C PHE A 32 -16.97 -9.50 13.06
N ARG A 33 -17.03 -8.31 13.69
CA ARG A 33 -17.82 -8.13 14.91
C ARG A 33 -19.32 -8.33 14.69
N GLU A 34 -19.84 -7.82 13.57
CA GLU A 34 -21.26 -7.86 13.24
C GLU A 34 -21.53 -8.42 11.82
N ASP A 35 -20.47 -8.77 11.09
CA ASP A 35 -20.54 -9.26 9.71
C ASP A 35 -19.84 -10.61 9.57
N GLU A 36 -20.43 -11.51 8.78
CA GLU A 36 -19.86 -12.79 8.41
C GLU A 36 -19.43 -12.80 6.94
N PHE A 37 -18.15 -13.08 6.69
CA PHE A 37 -17.59 -13.20 5.34
C PHE A 37 -17.42 -14.67 4.97
N ARG A 38 -18.45 -15.27 4.35
CA ARG A 38 -18.50 -16.72 4.02
C ARG A 38 -17.27 -17.26 3.27
N ASN A 39 -16.67 -16.44 2.41
CA ASN A 39 -15.50 -16.81 1.62
C ASN A 39 -14.20 -16.13 2.11
N GLY A 40 -14.22 -15.52 3.29
CA GLY A 40 -13.16 -14.65 3.77
C GLY A 40 -13.16 -13.26 3.10
N VAL A 41 -12.19 -12.45 3.49
CA VAL A 41 -12.06 -11.05 3.08
C VAL A 41 -10.58 -10.64 3.17
N PHE A 42 -10.16 -9.71 2.29
CA PHE A 42 -8.88 -9.04 2.42
C PHE A 42 -9.04 -7.75 3.21
N LEU A 43 -8.28 -7.60 4.29
CA LEU A 43 -8.21 -6.38 5.07
C LEU A 43 -6.92 -5.63 4.75
N MET A 44 -7.05 -4.42 4.20
CA MET A 44 -5.93 -3.51 4.01
C MET A 44 -5.71 -2.72 5.30
N THR A 45 -4.60 -2.95 6.00
CA THR A 45 -4.35 -2.48 7.37
C THR A 45 -3.88 -1.02 7.46
N GLY A 46 -4.01 -0.25 6.37
CA GLY A 46 -3.45 1.10 6.25
C GLY A 46 -1.96 1.12 5.90
N THR A 47 -1.39 2.32 5.78
CA THR A 47 0.02 2.57 5.43
C THR A 47 0.64 3.58 6.40
N GLY A 48 1.89 3.32 6.82
CA GLY A 48 2.73 4.30 7.53
C GLY A 48 3.60 5.14 6.59
N ILE A 49 3.50 4.91 5.28
CA ILE A 49 4.28 5.60 4.25
C ILE A 49 3.32 6.47 3.44
N VAL A 50 3.54 7.78 3.50
CA VAL A 50 2.76 8.79 2.78
C VAL A 50 3.75 9.79 2.17
N PRO A 51 3.77 10.00 0.85
CA PRO A 51 4.53 11.08 0.23
C PRO A 51 4.09 12.46 0.74
N ASN A 52 4.92 13.48 0.52
CA ASN A 52 4.54 14.86 0.87
C ASN A 52 3.30 15.33 0.07
N ASP A 53 2.60 16.34 0.58
CA ASP A 53 1.34 16.85 0.00
C ASP A 53 1.48 17.40 -1.42
N ASP A 54 2.70 17.77 -1.84
CA ASP A 54 3.01 18.25 -3.19
C ASP A 54 3.28 17.11 -4.19
N PHE A 55 3.32 15.85 -3.72
CA PHE A 55 3.57 14.69 -4.55
C PHE A 55 2.28 14.13 -5.14
N SER A 56 2.31 13.86 -6.45
CA SER A 56 1.27 13.11 -7.14
C SER A 56 1.88 12.17 -8.17
N LEU A 57 1.18 11.06 -8.40
CA LEU A 57 1.55 10.12 -9.46
C LEU A 57 1.31 10.77 -10.83
N GLU A 58 2.25 10.54 -11.74
CA GLU A 58 2.19 10.95 -13.14
C GLU A 58 2.01 9.73 -14.05
N ASP A 59 1.54 10.00 -15.27
CA ASP A 59 1.46 8.95 -16.28
C ASP A 59 2.85 8.39 -16.57
N GLY A 60 2.98 7.07 -16.62
CA GLY A 60 4.25 6.39 -16.80
C GLY A 60 5.09 6.20 -15.52
N ASP A 61 4.63 6.66 -14.35
CA ASP A 61 5.26 6.29 -13.09
C ASP A 61 5.16 4.78 -12.86
N GLU A 62 6.18 4.20 -12.22
CA GLU A 62 6.16 2.81 -11.75
C GLU A 62 6.18 2.77 -10.23
N VAL A 63 5.17 2.14 -9.63
CA VAL A 63 5.06 1.99 -8.17
C VAL A 63 5.43 0.57 -7.76
N ALA A 64 6.50 0.43 -6.98
CA ALA A 64 6.98 -0.83 -6.44
C ALA A 64 6.77 -0.92 -4.92
N ILE A 65 6.01 -1.92 -4.47
CA ILE A 65 5.76 -2.20 -3.06
C ILE A 65 6.36 -3.56 -2.71
N THR A 66 7.41 -3.55 -1.90
CA THR A 66 8.07 -4.76 -1.39
C THR A 66 7.64 -5.04 0.04
N ILE A 67 7.24 -6.29 0.32
CA ILE A 67 6.99 -6.79 1.66
C ILE A 67 7.91 -7.99 1.92
N SER A 68 8.67 -7.92 3.01
CA SER A 68 9.57 -8.99 3.44
C SER A 68 8.82 -10.32 3.58
N GLY A 69 9.35 -11.37 2.93
CA GLY A 69 8.75 -12.72 2.93
C GLY A 69 7.59 -12.93 1.97
N ILE A 70 7.11 -11.89 1.27
CA ILE A 70 6.06 -12.01 0.24
C ILE A 70 6.64 -11.77 -1.15
N GLY A 71 7.36 -10.65 -1.34
CA GLY A 71 7.92 -10.23 -2.64
C GLY A 71 7.61 -8.78 -2.97
N THR A 72 7.67 -8.44 -4.26
CA THR A 72 7.44 -7.08 -4.76
C THR A 72 6.28 -7.06 -5.75
N LEU A 73 5.29 -6.20 -5.49
CA LEU A 73 4.26 -5.83 -6.43
C LEU A 73 4.71 -4.58 -7.20
N VAL A 74 4.68 -4.64 -8.52
CA VAL A 74 5.04 -3.52 -9.41
C VAL A 74 3.83 -3.16 -10.25
N ASN A 75 3.38 -1.91 -10.15
CA ASN A 75 2.23 -1.39 -10.89
C ASN A 75 2.62 -0.14 -11.68
N PRO A 76 2.54 -0.17 -13.02
CA PRO A 76 2.69 1.04 -13.84
C PRO A 76 1.43 1.91 -13.73
N ILE A 77 1.62 3.22 -13.68
CA ILE A 77 0.55 4.22 -13.69
C ILE A 77 0.20 4.55 -15.13
N VAL A 78 -1.08 4.39 -15.44
CA VAL A 78 -1.68 4.80 -16.72
C VAL A 78 -2.81 5.76 -16.39
N LYS A 79 -2.71 7.01 -16.83
CA LYS A 79 -3.79 7.99 -16.66
C LYS A 79 -4.78 7.84 -17.82
N ASP A 80 -6.03 7.56 -17.49
CA ASP A 80 -7.10 7.56 -18.49
C ASP A 80 -7.33 9.01 -18.96
N MET A 81 -7.28 9.22 -20.27
CA MET A 81 -7.49 10.54 -20.90
C MET A 81 -8.94 10.76 -21.35
N ARG A 82 -9.87 10.00 -20.77
CA ARG A 82 -11.31 10.10 -21.09
C ARG A 82 -11.98 11.32 -20.48
#